data_AF-A0A9X1LJP4-F1
#
_entry.id   AF-A0A9X1LJP4-F1
#
_cell.length_a   1.000
_cell.length_b   1.000
_cell.length_c   1.000
_cell.angle_alpha   90.00
_cell.angle_beta   90.00
_cell.angle_gamma   90.00
#
_symmetry.space_group_name_H-M   'P 1'
#
loop_
_entity.id
_entity.type
_entity.pdbx_description
1 polymer ?
#
loop_
_entity_poly.entity_id
_entity_poly.type
_entity_poly.pdbx_seq_one_letter_code
_entity_poly.pdbx_strand_id
1 'polypeptide(L)'
;MKQFFAAIFLCAFLSTLSSCEGGRGGGNKTPQTPPTNVTPAVTSDTPVDATVKIYFENTLSMDGYINGNTGFKNVFRDLLVAVENEDEIDFNTEFFLINDKLTHTDFGVDNTKISEELTPQNTAGKGNKGNSDFEEILDKILENQEGDALSVIMADFIYSPEGESNVPSALDKLKTYTQDAFLKAGKNQDLDTRIYRFASDFNGIYYDYNNRKITNIDQRPFYYIVIGPRNLMSLFNSEIASQLKDNSGFENEALFTGSNYNSLPVKVITSGVNGRIKTRGGDLEVMSYPRTGNLEFIALVNMEKLPVSQSYILDGENYKLSNPEFGINEVGVVKGKNIKFSKSGVVKMDPSTLVDIKGEKYTHAIKFSADGLVSENLNFSLQKRIPHWVEKANSDDDREIKSDSLEQTKTFSFGHLVSGISEAYEQQSGSNKYFNITIPVIQN
;
A
#
# COMPACT_ATOMS: atom_id res chain seq x y z
N MET A 1 45.69 -16.18 -23.05
CA MET A 1 46.30 -17.39 -22.47
C MET A 1 47.53 -16.93 -21.69
N LYS A 2 47.56 -17.21 -20.36
CA LYS A 2 48.64 -16.98 -19.36
C LYS A 2 48.94 -15.51 -19.00
N GLN A 3 49.18 -15.09 -17.75
CA GLN A 3 48.96 -15.53 -16.35
C GLN A 3 49.55 -14.35 -15.52
N PHE A 4 48.76 -13.70 -14.66
CA PHE A 4 48.89 -13.65 -13.19
C PHE A 4 50.30 -13.41 -12.60
N PHE A 5 50.46 -12.34 -11.80
CA PHE A 5 50.98 -12.41 -10.42
C PHE A 5 50.72 -11.11 -9.64
N ALA A 6 50.36 -11.27 -8.36
CA ALA A 6 50.00 -10.25 -7.38
C ALA A 6 51.20 -9.73 -6.57
N ALA A 7 51.07 -8.53 -5.99
CA ALA A 7 51.91 -8.01 -4.89
C ALA A 7 51.05 -7.08 -4.00
N ILE A 8 50.58 -7.56 -2.84
CA ILE A 8 51.12 -7.37 -1.47
C ILE A 8 51.07 -5.91 -0.99
N PHE A 9 50.13 -5.66 -0.07
CA PHE A 9 49.97 -4.47 0.77
C PHE A 9 50.99 -4.49 1.92
N LEU A 10 51.67 -3.37 2.17
CA LEU A 10 52.52 -3.16 3.34
C LEU A 10 51.98 -1.96 4.15
N CYS A 11 51.44 -2.23 5.34
CA CYS A 11 51.06 -1.22 6.33
C CYS A 11 52.30 -0.70 7.05
N ALA A 12 52.46 0.62 7.11
CA ALA A 12 53.44 1.28 7.97
C ALA A 12 52.73 2.11 9.06
N PHE A 13 52.92 1.69 10.30
CA PHE A 13 52.64 2.42 11.53
C PHE A 13 53.55 3.66 11.62
N LEU A 14 53.00 4.82 11.94
CA LEU A 14 53.75 5.93 12.53
C LEU A 14 53.16 6.32 13.88
N SER A 15 53.92 6.01 14.92
CA SER A 15 53.79 6.53 16.27
C SER A 15 54.57 7.83 16.41
N THR A 16 53.93 8.88 16.94
CA THR A 16 54.65 10.00 17.55
C THR A 16 54.21 10.16 19.00
N LEU A 17 55.21 10.01 19.88
CA LEU A 17 55.18 10.35 21.29
C LEU A 17 55.30 11.86 21.44
N SER A 18 54.61 12.42 22.42
CA SER A 18 55.08 13.62 23.12
C SER A 18 54.57 13.60 24.57
N SER A 19 55.54 13.77 25.46
CA SER A 19 55.49 13.75 26.91
C SER A 19 55.21 15.15 27.45
N CYS A 20 54.53 15.27 28.59
CA CYS A 20 54.98 16.08 29.72
C CYS A 20 54.20 15.76 31.01
N GLU A 21 54.94 15.87 32.10
CA GLU A 21 54.71 15.34 33.45
C GLU A 21 53.73 16.14 34.33
N GLY A 22 53.18 15.45 35.34
CA GLY A 22 53.37 15.87 36.73
C GLY A 22 52.15 16.46 37.47
N GLY A 23 51.62 15.71 38.44
CA GLY A 23 50.84 16.28 39.54
C GLY A 23 49.85 15.32 40.22
N ARG A 24 50.24 14.77 41.38
CA ARG A 24 49.37 14.00 42.29
C ARG A 24 48.35 14.92 42.99
N GLY A 25 47.09 14.49 43.09
CA GLY A 25 46.09 15.07 43.99
C GLY A 25 44.74 14.36 43.86
N GLY A 26 44.35 13.59 44.86
CA GLY A 26 43.08 12.86 44.89
C GLY A 26 41.86 13.77 45.10
N GLY A 27 40.71 13.34 44.58
CA GLY A 27 39.42 13.97 44.83
C GLY A 27 38.34 13.49 43.86
N ASN A 28 37.35 12.75 44.38
CA ASN A 28 36.12 12.32 43.70
C ASN A 28 35.52 13.41 42.80
N LYS A 29 35.39 13.14 41.50
CA LYS A 29 34.39 13.77 40.62
C LYS A 29 33.91 12.77 39.56
N THR A 30 32.62 12.49 39.60
CA THR A 30 31.82 11.79 38.59
C THR A 30 32.03 12.40 37.21
N PRO A 31 32.26 11.63 36.13
CA PRO A 31 32.20 12.17 34.77
C PRO A 31 30.73 12.32 34.35
N GLN A 32 30.27 13.57 34.23
CA GLN A 32 29.09 13.90 33.46
C GLN A 32 29.39 13.63 31.97
N THR A 33 28.71 12.65 31.40
CA THR A 33 28.64 12.44 29.95
C THR A 33 27.90 13.62 29.31
N PRO A 34 28.38 14.22 28.21
CA PRO A 34 27.59 15.21 27.47
C PRO A 34 26.36 14.54 26.85
N PRO A 35 25.18 15.17 26.85
CA PRO A 35 24.04 14.67 26.12
C PRO A 35 24.23 15.04 24.65
N THR A 36 24.80 14.14 23.85
CA THR A 36 24.72 14.28 22.39
C THR A 36 23.37 13.74 21.94
N ASN A 37 22.31 14.52 22.17
CA ASN A 37 21.07 14.41 21.38
C ASN A 37 21.40 14.90 19.97
N VAL A 38 21.95 14.01 19.15
CA VAL A 38 21.80 14.10 17.69
C VAL A 38 20.59 13.28 17.34
N THR A 39 19.45 13.96 17.28
CA THR A 39 18.34 13.55 16.42
C THR A 39 18.92 13.32 15.03
N PRO A 40 18.79 12.13 14.43
CA PRO A 40 19.11 11.96 13.02
C PRO A 40 18.19 12.93 12.26
N ALA A 41 18.79 13.89 11.57
CA ALA A 41 18.07 14.64 10.55
C ALA A 41 17.53 13.61 9.55
N VAL A 42 16.21 13.60 9.36
CA VAL A 42 15.60 12.94 8.22
C VAL A 42 16.08 13.72 7.00
N THR A 43 17.11 13.22 6.32
CA THR A 43 17.41 13.69 4.97
C THR A 43 16.23 13.29 4.10
N SER A 44 15.52 14.27 3.55
CA SER A 44 14.45 14.08 2.58
C SER A 44 15.06 13.49 1.31
N ASP A 45 15.01 12.18 1.18
CA ASP A 45 15.40 11.44 -0.03
C ASP A 45 14.36 11.61 -1.16
N THR A 46 13.55 12.67 -1.08
CA THR A 46 12.51 13.01 -2.06
C THR A 46 13.14 13.96 -3.08
N PRO A 47 13.06 13.65 -4.38
CA PRO A 47 13.66 14.48 -5.41
C PRO A 47 12.93 15.83 -5.49
N VAL A 48 13.62 16.83 -6.04
CA VAL A 48 13.05 18.17 -6.26
C VAL A 48 12.26 18.26 -7.58
N ASP A 49 12.54 17.35 -8.51
CA ASP A 49 11.87 17.18 -9.79
C ASP A 49 11.55 15.70 -10.01
N ALA A 50 10.42 15.43 -10.66
CA ALA A 50 10.01 14.07 -11.01
C ALA A 50 9.11 14.07 -12.24
N THR A 51 8.87 12.89 -12.81
CA THR A 51 7.94 12.74 -13.94
C THR A 51 6.71 11.94 -13.55
N VAL A 52 5.52 12.42 -13.89
CA VAL A 52 4.28 11.65 -13.84
C VAL A 52 3.93 11.19 -15.25
N LYS A 53 4.06 9.88 -15.51
CA LYS A 53 3.68 9.25 -16.77
C LYS A 53 2.26 8.71 -16.65
N ILE A 54 1.33 9.31 -17.37
CA ILE A 54 -0.09 8.94 -17.36
C ILE A 54 -0.38 8.08 -18.58
N TYR A 55 -0.79 6.84 -18.34
CA TYR A 55 -1.15 5.86 -19.36
C TYR A 55 -2.65 5.62 -19.35
N PHE A 56 -3.33 5.97 -20.46
CA PHE A 56 -4.76 5.76 -20.62
C PHE A 56 -5.04 4.59 -21.57
N GLU A 57 -5.77 3.58 -21.09
CA GLU A 57 -6.30 2.52 -21.95
C GLU A 57 -7.32 3.07 -22.94
N ASN A 58 -7.08 2.83 -24.23
CA ASN A 58 -7.86 3.36 -25.34
C ASN A 58 -8.52 2.23 -26.15
N THR A 59 -9.11 1.26 -25.47
CA THR A 59 -9.94 0.21 -26.08
C THR A 59 -11.40 0.67 -26.27
N LEU A 60 -12.22 -0.14 -26.95
CA LEU A 60 -13.65 0.15 -27.15
C LEU A 60 -14.47 0.09 -25.85
N SER A 61 -14.05 -0.68 -24.83
CA SER A 61 -14.73 -0.68 -23.52
C SER A 61 -14.55 0.67 -22.82
N MET A 62 -13.38 1.27 -22.98
CA MET A 62 -13.04 2.56 -22.36
C MET A 62 -13.90 3.73 -22.87
N ASP A 63 -14.50 3.63 -24.06
CA ASP A 63 -15.38 4.66 -24.62
C ASP A 63 -16.57 4.98 -23.71
N GLY A 64 -17.05 4.01 -22.94
CA GLY A 64 -18.15 4.24 -22.00
C GLY A 64 -17.81 5.21 -20.87
N TYR A 65 -16.54 5.26 -20.46
CA TYR A 65 -16.09 6.14 -19.37
C TYR A 65 -15.70 7.53 -19.86
N ILE A 66 -15.43 7.72 -21.15
CA ILE A 66 -14.99 9.01 -21.70
C ILE A 66 -16.08 9.69 -22.55
N ASN A 67 -17.26 9.08 -22.66
CA ASN A 67 -18.40 9.62 -23.38
C ASN A 67 -19.22 10.59 -22.50
N GLY A 68 -18.91 11.88 -22.59
CA GLY A 68 -19.63 12.94 -21.87
C GLY A 68 -18.86 13.42 -20.64
N ASN A 69 -19.58 13.81 -19.59
CA ASN A 69 -19.00 14.21 -18.29
C ASN A 69 -19.28 13.12 -17.27
N THR A 70 -18.29 12.24 -17.07
CA THR A 70 -18.40 11.04 -16.25
C THR A 70 -17.57 11.17 -14.97
N GLY A 71 -17.83 10.29 -14.00
CA GLY A 71 -16.98 10.13 -12.81
C GLY A 71 -15.50 9.90 -13.16
N PHE A 72 -15.22 9.12 -14.21
CA PHE A 72 -13.86 8.90 -14.71
C PHE A 72 -13.15 10.21 -15.06
N LYS A 73 -13.78 11.07 -15.87
CA LYS A 73 -13.18 12.36 -16.27
C LYS A 73 -13.05 13.29 -15.06
N ASN A 74 -13.95 13.21 -14.08
CA ASN A 74 -13.84 13.99 -12.84
C ASN A 74 -12.57 13.60 -12.07
N VAL A 75 -12.36 12.32 -11.80
CA VAL A 75 -11.15 11.84 -11.10
C VAL A 75 -9.88 12.17 -11.89
N PHE A 76 -9.93 12.10 -13.22
CA PHE A 76 -8.77 12.46 -14.05
C PHE A 76 -8.44 13.96 -13.95
N ARG A 77 -9.44 14.84 -13.95
CA ARG A 77 -9.24 16.27 -13.68
C ARG A 77 -8.64 16.51 -12.30
N ASP A 78 -9.15 15.81 -11.28
CA ASP A 78 -8.66 15.94 -9.90
C ASP A 78 -7.17 15.54 -9.83
N LEU A 79 -6.77 14.46 -10.52
CA LEU A 79 -5.35 14.08 -10.62
C LEU A 79 -4.50 15.17 -11.29
N LEU A 80 -4.95 15.68 -12.44
CA LEU A 80 -4.21 16.69 -13.19
C LEU A 80 -4.02 17.98 -12.37
N VAL A 81 -5.07 18.42 -11.68
CA VAL A 81 -5.01 19.59 -10.81
C VAL A 81 -4.07 19.33 -9.62
N ALA A 82 -4.15 18.16 -9.00
CA ALA A 82 -3.32 17.80 -7.86
C ALA A 82 -1.82 17.71 -8.22
N VAL A 83 -1.49 17.16 -9.40
CA VAL A 83 -0.10 17.10 -9.89
C VAL A 83 0.43 18.49 -10.25
N GLU A 84 -0.35 19.30 -10.97
CA GLU A 84 0.07 20.64 -11.43
C GLU A 84 0.24 21.65 -10.27
N ASN A 85 -0.45 21.44 -9.14
CA ASN A 85 -0.41 22.32 -7.97
C ASN A 85 0.35 21.69 -6.79
N GLU A 86 1.21 20.70 -7.04
CA GLU A 86 2.10 20.18 -6.01
C GLU A 86 3.27 21.17 -5.80
N ASP A 87 3.59 21.50 -4.56
CA ASP A 87 4.53 22.56 -4.19
C ASP A 87 5.92 22.02 -3.78
N GLU A 88 6.02 20.75 -3.36
CA GLU A 88 7.26 20.13 -2.87
C GLU A 88 8.15 19.58 -4.01
N ILE A 89 7.55 19.17 -5.13
CA ILE A 89 8.18 18.55 -6.30
C ILE A 89 7.67 19.21 -7.58
N ASP A 90 8.59 19.60 -8.45
CA ASP A 90 8.27 20.02 -9.82
C ASP A 90 8.00 18.80 -10.70
N PHE A 91 6.72 18.51 -10.95
CA PHE A 91 6.29 17.38 -11.78
C PHE A 91 6.20 17.74 -13.27
N ASN A 92 7.02 17.12 -14.10
CA ASN A 92 6.75 17.03 -15.54
C ASN A 92 5.71 15.94 -15.80
N THR A 93 4.68 16.22 -16.61
CA THR A 93 3.65 15.23 -16.93
C THR A 93 3.74 14.77 -18.39
N GLU A 94 3.77 13.46 -18.60
CA GLU A 94 3.77 12.82 -19.91
C GLU A 94 2.50 11.98 -20.09
N PHE A 95 1.93 11.93 -21.30
CA PHE A 95 0.71 11.17 -21.56
C PHE A 95 0.91 10.13 -22.65
N PHE A 96 0.31 8.96 -22.44
CA PHE A 96 0.38 7.83 -23.33
C PHE A 96 -1.00 7.22 -23.52
N LEU A 97 -1.31 6.82 -24.75
CA LEU A 97 -2.43 5.94 -25.05
C LEU A 97 -1.94 4.51 -25.14
N ILE A 98 -2.66 3.61 -24.47
CA ILE A 98 -2.49 2.17 -24.49
C ILE A 98 -3.50 1.60 -25.50
N ASN A 99 -3.00 1.01 -26.58
CA ASN A 99 -3.77 0.31 -27.61
C ASN A 99 -3.15 -1.07 -27.85
N ASP A 100 -2.74 -1.37 -29.08
CA ASP A 100 -1.82 -2.45 -29.45
C ASP A 100 -0.35 -2.07 -29.20
N LYS A 101 -0.10 -0.81 -28.82
CA LYS A 101 1.21 -0.24 -28.48
C LYS A 101 1.03 0.98 -27.59
N LEU A 102 2.13 1.42 -26.96
CA LEU A 102 2.21 2.69 -26.26
C LEU A 102 2.43 3.84 -27.26
N THR A 103 1.56 4.84 -27.22
CA THR A 103 1.66 6.03 -28.09
C THR A 103 1.67 7.30 -27.25
N HIS A 104 2.77 8.04 -27.25
CA HIS A 104 2.85 9.34 -26.60
C HIS A 104 1.88 10.35 -27.24
N THR A 105 1.23 11.19 -26.43
CA THR A 105 0.32 12.23 -26.89
C THR A 105 0.32 13.42 -25.92
N ASP A 106 -0.04 14.61 -26.38
CA ASP A 106 -0.25 15.81 -25.54
C ASP A 106 -1.65 16.42 -25.77
N PHE A 107 -2.42 15.83 -26.69
CA PHE A 107 -3.67 16.35 -27.24
C PHE A 107 -3.61 17.82 -27.73
N GLY A 108 -2.42 18.42 -27.85
CA GLY A 108 -2.22 19.82 -28.21
C GLY A 108 -2.86 20.83 -27.26
N VAL A 109 -3.13 20.47 -26.00
CA VAL A 109 -3.77 21.34 -24.99
C VAL A 109 -2.96 21.35 -23.70
N ASP A 110 -3.21 22.34 -22.83
CA ASP A 110 -2.64 22.36 -21.48
C ASP A 110 -3.03 21.09 -20.72
N ASN A 111 -2.13 20.59 -19.86
CA ASN A 111 -2.32 19.33 -19.11
C ASN A 111 -3.69 19.26 -18.42
N THR A 112 -4.08 20.32 -17.72
CA THR A 112 -5.37 20.41 -16.99
C THR A 112 -6.62 20.30 -17.87
N LYS A 113 -6.48 20.50 -19.19
CA LYS A 113 -7.57 20.38 -20.19
C LYS A 113 -7.58 19.06 -20.95
N ILE A 114 -6.56 18.21 -20.79
CA ILE A 114 -6.47 16.93 -21.52
C ILE A 114 -7.68 16.04 -21.25
N SER A 115 -8.23 16.09 -20.03
CA SER A 115 -9.46 15.37 -19.70
C SER A 115 -10.61 15.68 -20.67
N GLU A 116 -10.73 16.91 -21.19
CA GLU A 116 -11.79 17.28 -22.13
C GLU A 116 -11.55 16.81 -23.55
N GLU A 117 -10.28 16.62 -23.92
CA GLU A 117 -9.90 16.03 -25.21
C GLU A 117 -10.02 14.51 -25.21
N LEU A 118 -10.12 13.89 -24.04
CA LEU A 118 -10.35 12.45 -23.88
C LEU A 118 -11.83 12.13 -24.15
N THR A 119 -12.15 11.91 -25.42
CA THR A 119 -13.50 11.54 -25.89
C THR A 119 -13.41 10.42 -26.94
N PRO A 120 -14.48 9.62 -27.14
CA PRO A 120 -14.46 8.55 -28.14
C PRO A 120 -14.12 9.07 -29.55
N GLN A 121 -14.61 10.26 -29.89
CA GLN A 121 -14.36 10.90 -31.18
C GLN A 121 -12.88 11.26 -31.36
N ASN A 122 -12.26 11.85 -30.34
CA ASN A 122 -10.86 12.30 -30.41
C ASN A 122 -9.85 11.15 -30.32
N THR A 123 -10.25 9.99 -29.77
CA THR A 123 -9.38 8.82 -29.64
C THR A 123 -9.61 7.74 -30.70
N ALA A 124 -10.70 7.80 -31.48
CA ALA A 124 -11.08 6.78 -32.47
C ALA A 124 -9.98 6.45 -33.51
N GLY A 125 -9.16 7.43 -33.90
CA GLY A 125 -8.08 7.25 -34.89
C GLY A 125 -6.69 7.01 -34.29
N LYS A 126 -6.58 6.92 -32.96
CA LYS A 126 -5.29 6.87 -32.24
C LYS A 126 -4.91 5.44 -31.87
N GLY A 127 -4.69 4.56 -32.86
CA GLY A 127 -4.29 3.16 -32.65
C GLY A 127 -5.43 2.15 -32.79
N ASN A 128 -5.13 0.85 -32.61
CA ASN A 128 -6.16 -0.19 -32.66
C ASN A 128 -6.91 -0.28 -31.33
N LYS A 129 -8.22 -0.02 -31.33
CA LYS A 129 -9.08 -0.05 -30.13
C LYS A 129 -9.74 -1.41 -29.88
N GLY A 130 -9.55 -2.39 -30.77
CA GLY A 130 -10.25 -3.67 -30.72
C GLY A 130 -9.78 -4.58 -29.59
N ASN A 131 -8.49 -4.56 -29.28
CA ASN A 131 -7.89 -5.27 -28.15
C ASN A 131 -6.60 -4.55 -27.73
N SER A 132 -6.19 -4.75 -26.49
CA SER A 132 -4.88 -4.41 -25.96
C SER A 132 -4.20 -5.67 -25.49
N ASP A 133 -2.96 -5.92 -25.95
CA ASP A 133 -2.11 -6.95 -25.36
C ASP A 133 -1.62 -6.40 -24.01
N PHE A 134 -2.50 -6.51 -23.01
CA PHE A 134 -2.30 -5.86 -21.73
C PHE A 134 -1.03 -6.38 -21.05
N GLU A 135 -0.73 -7.67 -21.20
CA GLU A 135 0.50 -8.27 -20.67
C GLU A 135 1.76 -7.65 -21.30
N GLU A 136 1.82 -7.53 -22.63
CA GLU A 136 2.96 -6.90 -23.32
C GLU A 136 3.08 -5.41 -22.97
N ILE A 137 1.95 -4.72 -22.81
CA ILE A 137 1.93 -3.29 -22.51
C ILE A 137 2.33 -3.02 -21.07
N LEU A 138 1.89 -3.85 -20.12
CA LEU A 138 2.29 -3.75 -18.73
C LEU A 138 3.81 -3.98 -18.60
N ASP A 139 4.39 -4.98 -19.30
CA ASP A 139 5.84 -5.20 -19.33
C ASP A 139 6.56 -3.95 -19.86
N LYS A 140 6.07 -3.35 -20.96
CA LYS A 140 6.65 -2.09 -21.49
C LYS A 140 6.53 -0.91 -20.54
N ILE A 141 5.41 -0.75 -19.84
CA ILE A 141 5.24 0.35 -18.86
C ILE A 141 6.24 0.16 -17.73
N LEU A 142 6.36 -1.05 -17.22
CA LEU A 142 7.27 -1.41 -16.13
C LEU A 142 8.75 -1.39 -16.54
N GLU A 143 9.09 -1.70 -17.79
CA GLU A 143 10.43 -1.50 -18.34
C GLU A 143 10.80 -0.01 -18.44
N ASN A 144 9.81 0.86 -18.65
CA ASN A 144 9.99 2.32 -18.67
C ASN A 144 9.84 2.97 -17.27
N GLN A 145 9.65 2.18 -16.22
CA GLN A 145 9.60 2.62 -14.83
C GLN A 145 11.03 2.67 -14.27
N GLU A 146 11.67 3.81 -14.45
CA GLU A 146 13.04 4.08 -13.98
C GLU A 146 13.17 5.51 -13.44
N GLY A 147 14.14 5.72 -12.56
CA GLY A 147 14.44 7.02 -11.98
C GLY A 147 13.32 7.57 -11.09
N ASP A 148 13.23 8.89 -11.02
CA ASP A 148 12.24 9.62 -10.24
C ASP A 148 10.95 9.81 -11.05
N ALA A 149 10.27 8.70 -11.35
CA ALA A 149 9.04 8.69 -12.12
C ALA A 149 7.89 7.96 -11.40
N LEU A 150 6.69 8.48 -11.52
CA LEU A 150 5.43 7.82 -11.17
C LEU A 150 4.71 7.40 -12.46
N SER A 151 4.36 6.13 -12.59
CA SER A 151 3.50 5.63 -13.65
C SER A 151 2.07 5.49 -13.14
N VAL A 152 1.11 6.16 -13.79
CA VAL A 152 -0.33 6.08 -13.48
C VAL A 152 -1.06 5.44 -14.64
N ILE A 153 -1.51 4.20 -14.47
CA ILE A 153 -2.26 3.44 -15.49
C ILE A 153 -3.75 3.57 -15.19
N MET A 154 -4.53 4.09 -16.15
CA MET A 154 -5.96 4.32 -16.05
C MET A 154 -6.71 3.40 -17.01
N ALA A 155 -7.49 2.48 -16.46
CA ALA A 155 -8.18 1.44 -17.22
C ALA A 155 -9.37 0.85 -16.45
N ASP A 156 -10.24 0.14 -17.17
CA ASP A 156 -11.25 -0.73 -16.57
C ASP A 156 -10.69 -2.11 -16.19
N PHE A 157 -9.51 -2.47 -16.73
CA PHE A 157 -8.79 -3.72 -16.55
C PHE A 157 -9.64 -4.97 -16.82
N ILE A 158 -10.62 -4.87 -17.73
CA ILE A 158 -11.38 -6.03 -18.20
C ILE A 158 -10.47 -6.83 -19.12
N TYR A 159 -10.07 -8.02 -18.69
CA TYR A 159 -9.26 -8.89 -19.53
C TYR A 159 -10.07 -9.50 -20.68
N SER A 160 -9.49 -9.49 -21.87
CA SER A 160 -10.06 -10.14 -23.05
C SER A 160 -9.20 -11.36 -23.41
N PRO A 161 -9.62 -12.60 -23.07
CA PRO A 161 -8.90 -13.82 -23.44
C PRO A 161 -9.08 -14.19 -24.93
N GLU A 162 -9.34 -13.21 -25.81
CA GLU A 162 -9.62 -13.47 -27.23
C GLU A 162 -8.48 -14.26 -27.88
N GLY A 163 -8.82 -15.39 -28.52
CA GLY A 163 -7.85 -16.28 -29.15
C GLY A 163 -7.30 -17.38 -28.23
N GLU A 164 -7.59 -17.34 -26.93
CA GLU A 164 -7.21 -18.40 -26.00
C GLU A 164 -8.23 -19.56 -26.03
N SER A 165 -7.72 -20.79 -26.13
CA SER A 165 -8.56 -21.99 -26.26
C SER A 165 -9.28 -22.37 -24.95
N ASN A 166 -8.83 -21.83 -23.82
CA ASN A 166 -9.29 -22.19 -22.48
C ASN A 166 -9.15 -20.98 -21.54
N VAL A 167 -10.28 -20.45 -21.06
CA VAL A 167 -10.34 -19.27 -20.19
C VAL A 167 -9.49 -19.45 -18.92
N PRO A 168 -9.66 -20.51 -18.11
CA PRO A 168 -8.75 -20.80 -17.00
C PRO A 168 -7.25 -20.69 -17.32
N SER A 169 -6.82 -21.22 -18.48
CA SER A 169 -5.40 -21.13 -18.88
C SER A 169 -4.98 -19.71 -19.20
N ALA A 170 -5.86 -18.90 -19.77
CA ALA A 170 -5.62 -17.48 -20.04
C ALA A 170 -5.51 -16.67 -18.72
N LEU A 171 -6.36 -16.97 -17.74
CA LEU A 171 -6.33 -16.34 -16.42
C LEU A 171 -5.01 -16.67 -15.66
N ASP A 172 -4.54 -17.90 -15.76
CA ASP A 172 -3.24 -18.31 -15.20
C ASP A 172 -2.06 -17.61 -15.91
N LYS A 173 -2.16 -17.43 -17.24
CA LYS A 173 -1.17 -16.70 -18.04
C LYS A 173 -1.13 -15.23 -17.67
N LEU A 174 -2.28 -14.56 -17.55
CA LEU A 174 -2.39 -13.17 -17.09
C LEU A 174 -1.68 -12.97 -15.75
N LYS A 175 -1.98 -13.83 -14.77
CA LYS A 175 -1.33 -13.81 -13.46
C LYS A 175 0.19 -13.97 -13.58
N THR A 176 0.64 -14.98 -14.33
CA THR A 176 2.06 -15.31 -14.49
C THR A 176 2.84 -14.19 -15.17
N TYR A 177 2.31 -13.59 -16.23
CA TYR A 177 2.97 -12.53 -16.97
C TYR A 177 2.98 -11.22 -16.20
N THR A 178 1.90 -10.92 -15.48
CA THR A 178 1.88 -9.81 -14.53
C THR A 178 2.98 -9.99 -13.46
N GLN A 179 3.07 -11.18 -12.87
CA GLN A 179 4.10 -11.47 -11.89
C GLN A 179 5.52 -11.29 -12.47
N ASP A 180 5.78 -11.83 -13.66
CA ASP A 180 7.08 -11.70 -14.31
C ASP A 180 7.47 -10.24 -14.59
N ALA A 181 6.53 -9.43 -15.09
CA ALA A 181 6.75 -8.01 -15.37
C ALA A 181 7.13 -7.23 -14.09
N PHE A 182 6.39 -7.42 -13.00
CA PHE A 182 6.72 -6.79 -11.71
C PHE A 182 8.02 -7.33 -11.11
N LEU A 183 8.31 -8.62 -11.27
CA LEU A 183 9.58 -9.23 -10.84
C LEU A 183 10.78 -8.65 -11.59
N LYS A 184 10.66 -8.38 -12.89
CA LYS A 184 11.70 -7.71 -13.70
C LYS A 184 11.90 -6.27 -13.22
N ALA A 185 10.82 -5.50 -13.10
CA ALA A 185 10.88 -4.09 -12.70
C ALA A 185 11.56 -3.90 -11.34
N GLY A 186 11.16 -4.70 -10.34
CA GLY A 186 11.72 -4.59 -9.00
C GLY A 186 13.17 -5.10 -8.85
N LYS A 187 13.79 -5.65 -9.90
CA LYS A 187 15.26 -5.89 -9.92
C LYS A 187 16.04 -4.60 -10.12
N ASN A 188 15.43 -3.61 -10.78
CA ASN A 188 16.09 -2.36 -11.16
C ASN A 188 15.89 -1.26 -10.10
N GLN A 189 14.74 -1.25 -9.42
CA GLN A 189 14.40 -0.22 -8.44
C GLN A 189 13.44 -0.77 -7.37
N ASP A 190 13.56 -0.25 -6.15
CA ASP A 190 12.58 -0.47 -5.08
C ASP A 190 11.29 0.29 -5.40
N LEU A 191 10.27 -0.44 -5.85
CA LEU A 191 8.97 0.11 -6.20
C LEU A 191 7.93 -0.13 -5.09
N ASP A 192 6.92 0.73 -5.07
CA ASP A 192 5.63 0.48 -4.45
C ASP A 192 4.54 0.59 -5.53
N THR A 193 3.46 -0.18 -5.36
CA THR A 193 2.30 -0.15 -6.25
C THR A 193 1.03 0.05 -5.47
N ARG A 194 0.20 0.96 -5.94
CA ARG A 194 -1.15 1.17 -5.41
C ARG A 194 -2.20 0.98 -6.47
N ILE A 195 -3.32 0.44 -6.04
CA ILE A 195 -4.50 0.34 -6.87
C ILE A 195 -5.61 1.12 -6.19
N TYR A 196 -6.17 2.09 -6.90
CA TYR A 196 -7.36 2.83 -6.50
C TYR A 196 -8.52 2.35 -7.36
N ARG A 197 -9.62 1.97 -6.72
CA ARG A 197 -10.86 1.56 -7.37
C ARG A 197 -11.89 2.67 -7.23
N PHE A 198 -12.51 3.02 -8.35
CA PHE A 198 -13.54 4.04 -8.44
C PHE A 198 -14.76 3.49 -9.19
N ALA A 199 -15.93 4.10 -8.98
CA ALA A 199 -17.12 3.92 -9.80
C ALA A 199 -17.38 5.16 -10.67
N SER A 200 -17.87 4.95 -11.88
CA SER A 200 -18.26 6.02 -12.81
C SER A 200 -19.50 5.65 -13.59
N ASP A 201 -20.22 6.67 -14.04
CA ASP A 201 -21.15 6.56 -15.15
C ASP A 201 -20.46 5.88 -16.34
N PHE A 202 -21.19 4.97 -16.98
CA PHE A 202 -20.75 4.23 -18.15
C PHE A 202 -21.80 4.39 -19.26
N ASN A 203 -21.40 4.95 -20.40
CA ASN A 203 -22.25 5.11 -21.57
C ASN A 203 -21.54 4.58 -22.82
N GLY A 204 -21.36 3.26 -22.86
CA GLY A 204 -20.62 2.56 -23.91
C GLY A 204 -21.09 1.14 -24.14
N ILE A 205 -20.25 0.37 -24.85
CA ILE A 205 -20.49 -1.05 -25.12
C ILE A 205 -19.55 -1.83 -24.22
N TYR A 206 -20.11 -2.71 -23.40
CA TYR A 206 -19.35 -3.73 -22.70
C TYR A 206 -19.21 -4.97 -23.57
N TYR A 207 -18.05 -5.62 -23.49
CA TYR A 207 -17.78 -6.90 -24.12
C TYR A 207 -17.53 -7.90 -23.00
N ASP A 208 -18.36 -8.94 -22.92
CA ASP A 208 -18.10 -10.04 -21.99
C ASP A 208 -16.91 -10.89 -22.48
N TYR A 209 -16.43 -11.84 -21.67
CA TYR A 209 -15.25 -12.63 -22.05
C TYR A 209 -15.44 -13.48 -23.33
N ASN A 210 -16.69 -13.64 -23.82
CA ASN A 210 -16.99 -14.28 -25.11
C ASN A 210 -17.17 -13.25 -26.24
N ASN A 211 -16.73 -12.02 -26.05
CA ASN A 211 -16.86 -10.90 -26.98
C ASN A 211 -18.31 -10.55 -27.35
N ARG A 212 -19.30 -10.91 -26.52
CA ARG A 212 -20.69 -10.50 -26.76
C ARG A 212 -20.88 -9.05 -26.32
N LYS A 213 -21.47 -8.26 -27.21
CA LYS A 213 -21.78 -6.84 -26.98
C LYS A 213 -22.97 -6.69 -26.04
N ILE A 214 -22.79 -5.89 -25.00
CA ILE A 214 -23.77 -5.58 -23.97
C ILE A 214 -23.86 -4.06 -23.82
N THR A 215 -25.09 -3.55 -23.82
CA THR A 215 -25.40 -2.11 -23.70
C THR A 215 -26.42 -1.90 -22.58
N ASN A 216 -26.62 -0.63 -22.19
CA ASN A 216 -27.48 -0.22 -21.06
C ASN A 216 -26.95 -0.74 -19.72
N ILE A 217 -25.64 -0.56 -19.52
CA ILE A 217 -25.02 -0.64 -18.20
C ILE A 217 -24.70 0.80 -17.84
N ASP A 218 -25.23 1.29 -16.71
CA ASP A 218 -25.17 2.72 -16.40
C ASP A 218 -23.98 3.11 -15.52
N GLN A 219 -23.42 2.15 -14.75
CA GLN A 219 -22.30 2.37 -13.84
C GLN A 219 -21.31 1.22 -13.95
N ARG A 220 -20.01 1.52 -13.91
CA ARG A 220 -18.96 0.50 -13.87
C ARG A 220 -17.75 0.94 -13.04
N PRO A 221 -17.01 -0.02 -12.46
CA PRO A 221 -15.75 0.28 -11.83
C PRO A 221 -14.66 0.59 -12.87
N PHE A 222 -13.76 1.48 -12.52
CA PHE A 222 -12.47 1.68 -13.19
C PHE A 222 -11.38 1.86 -12.14
N TYR A 223 -10.12 1.79 -12.56
CA TYR A 223 -9.01 1.76 -11.62
C TYR A 223 -7.84 2.61 -12.09
N TYR A 224 -7.15 3.20 -11.10
CA TYR A 224 -5.83 3.76 -11.28
C TYR A 224 -4.82 2.84 -10.60
N ILE A 225 -3.90 2.27 -11.38
CA ILE A 225 -2.72 1.58 -10.86
C ILE A 225 -1.55 2.56 -10.90
N VAL A 226 -1.05 2.93 -9.72
CA VAL A 226 0.06 3.87 -9.55
C VAL A 226 1.30 3.10 -9.11
N ILE A 227 2.40 3.28 -9.81
CA ILE A 227 3.66 2.56 -9.60
C ILE A 227 4.78 3.60 -9.53
N GLY A 228 5.67 3.47 -8.55
CA GLY A 228 6.82 4.36 -8.48
C GLY A 228 7.73 4.05 -7.31
N PRO A 229 8.84 4.78 -7.18
CA PRO A 229 9.75 4.59 -6.07
C PRO A 229 9.10 5.05 -4.76
N ARG A 230 9.52 4.41 -3.67
CA ARG A 230 8.91 4.53 -2.34
C ARG A 230 8.83 5.97 -1.80
N ASN A 231 9.88 6.76 -2.02
CA ASN A 231 9.95 8.18 -1.64
C ASN A 231 8.84 8.99 -2.33
N LEU A 232 8.76 8.91 -3.66
CA LEU A 232 7.70 9.58 -4.45
C LEU A 232 6.32 9.03 -4.10
N MET A 233 6.22 7.73 -3.85
CA MET A 233 4.94 7.14 -3.50
C MET A 233 4.42 7.64 -2.15
N SER A 234 5.29 7.90 -1.18
CA SER A 234 4.87 8.51 0.09
C SER A 234 4.23 9.87 -0.12
N LEU A 235 4.87 10.73 -0.93
CA LEU A 235 4.37 12.07 -1.25
C LEU A 235 3.07 12.03 -2.07
N PHE A 236 3.03 11.19 -3.12
CA PHE A 236 1.81 10.99 -3.89
C PHE A 236 0.64 10.60 -2.98
N ASN A 237 0.87 9.77 -1.95
CA ASN A 237 -0.20 9.34 -1.07
C ASN A 237 -0.73 10.44 -0.15
N SER A 238 0.13 11.33 0.33
CA SER A 238 -0.27 12.40 1.26
C SER A 238 -0.88 13.59 0.52
N GLU A 239 -0.28 14.00 -0.60
CA GLU A 239 -0.64 15.27 -1.27
C GLU A 239 -1.58 15.08 -2.47
N ILE A 240 -1.44 13.99 -3.22
CA ILE A 240 -2.18 13.78 -4.49
C ILE A 240 -3.36 12.83 -4.30
N ALA A 241 -3.09 11.62 -3.81
CA ALA A 241 -4.10 10.58 -3.64
C ALA A 241 -5.17 10.95 -2.61
N SER A 242 -4.84 11.79 -1.62
CA SER A 242 -5.82 12.31 -0.65
C SER A 242 -6.96 13.05 -1.35
N GLN A 243 -6.65 13.87 -2.36
CA GLN A 243 -7.63 14.59 -3.17
C GLN A 243 -8.47 13.65 -4.02
N LEU A 244 -7.85 12.61 -4.62
CA LEU A 244 -8.59 11.61 -5.39
C LEU A 244 -9.60 10.83 -4.52
N LYS A 245 -9.26 10.59 -3.26
CA LYS A 245 -10.12 9.86 -2.30
C LYS A 245 -11.33 10.68 -1.84
N ASP A 246 -11.30 12.01 -2.00
CA ASP A 246 -12.45 12.88 -1.72
C ASP A 246 -13.50 12.86 -2.84
N ASN A 247 -13.16 12.28 -4.01
CA ASN A 247 -14.11 12.09 -5.09
C ASN A 247 -15.21 11.10 -4.68
N SER A 248 -16.47 11.43 -4.98
CA SER A 248 -17.63 10.59 -4.62
C SER A 248 -17.61 9.20 -5.26
N GLY A 249 -16.86 9.02 -6.34
CA GLY A 249 -16.68 7.73 -6.99
C GLY A 249 -15.63 6.83 -6.34
N PHE A 250 -14.81 7.32 -5.39
CA PHE A 250 -13.80 6.50 -4.72
C PHE A 250 -14.44 5.39 -3.88
N GLU A 251 -14.01 4.14 -4.09
CA GLU A 251 -14.55 2.99 -3.37
C GLU A 251 -13.52 2.33 -2.46
N ASN A 252 -12.34 1.99 -3.00
CA ASN A 252 -11.35 1.19 -2.28
C ASN A 252 -9.91 1.48 -2.76
N GLU A 253 -8.94 1.09 -1.93
CA GLU A 253 -7.53 1.08 -2.31
C GLU A 253 -6.80 -0.20 -1.85
N ALA A 254 -5.71 -0.54 -2.53
CA ALA A 254 -4.77 -1.59 -2.15
C ALA A 254 -3.32 -1.09 -2.29
N LEU A 255 -2.44 -1.54 -1.41
CA LEU A 255 -1.00 -1.28 -1.45
C LEU A 255 -0.24 -2.60 -1.58
N PHE A 256 0.68 -2.66 -2.53
CA PHE A 256 1.66 -3.73 -2.71
C PHE A 256 3.05 -3.12 -2.57
N THR A 257 3.85 -3.66 -1.64
CA THR A 257 5.13 -3.07 -1.27
C THR A 257 6.10 -4.11 -0.76
N GLY A 258 7.38 -3.95 -1.10
CA GLY A 258 8.45 -4.74 -0.53
C GLY A 258 8.78 -4.37 0.93
N SER A 259 8.33 -3.21 1.38
CA SER A 259 8.74 -2.59 2.66
C SER A 259 8.28 -3.35 3.90
N ASN A 260 9.11 -3.34 4.93
CA ASN A 260 8.76 -3.80 6.28
C ASN A 260 8.90 -2.62 7.26
N TYR A 261 7.85 -2.37 8.03
CA TYR A 261 7.70 -1.26 8.98
C TYR A 261 7.91 -1.78 10.40
N ASN A 262 9.08 -2.36 10.65
CA ASN A 262 9.43 -2.87 11.97
C ASN A 262 9.67 -1.72 12.97
N SER A 263 9.52 -2.00 14.26
CA SER A 263 9.72 -1.03 15.37
C SER A 263 8.59 -0.03 15.58
N LEU A 264 7.33 -0.44 15.37
CA LEU A 264 6.18 0.37 15.78
C LEU A 264 6.07 0.40 17.32
N PRO A 265 5.96 1.59 17.95
CA PRO A 265 5.68 1.70 19.37
C PRO A 265 4.40 0.95 19.76
N VAL A 266 4.49 0.13 20.81
CA VAL A 266 3.39 -0.64 21.37
C VAL A 266 3.31 -0.48 22.88
N LYS A 267 2.09 -0.39 23.42
CA LYS A 267 1.85 -0.28 24.87
C LYS A 267 0.60 -1.04 25.29
N VAL A 268 0.74 -2.00 26.18
CA VAL A 268 -0.40 -2.62 26.86
C VAL A 268 -1.00 -1.62 27.86
N ILE A 269 -2.32 -1.54 27.95
CA ILE A 269 -3.04 -0.68 28.89
C ILE A 269 -3.97 -1.49 29.80
N THR A 270 -4.31 -0.93 30.96
CA THR A 270 -5.15 -1.58 31.98
C THR A 270 -6.64 -1.22 31.87
N SER A 271 -7.00 -0.35 30.93
CA SER A 271 -8.39 -0.03 30.57
C SER A 271 -9.02 -1.09 29.67
N GLY A 272 -10.32 -1.36 29.83
CA GLY A 272 -11.06 -2.26 28.94
C GLY A 272 -10.65 -3.73 29.03
N VAL A 273 -10.17 -4.17 30.19
CA VAL A 273 -9.65 -5.52 30.45
C VAL A 273 -10.70 -6.45 31.04
N ASN A 274 -10.57 -7.76 30.81
CA ASN A 274 -11.26 -8.82 31.56
C ASN A 274 -10.22 -9.69 32.28
N GLY A 275 -10.12 -9.55 33.60
CA GLY A 275 -9.04 -10.14 34.41
C GLY A 275 -8.29 -9.07 35.20
N ARG A 276 -7.16 -9.44 35.83
CA ARG A 276 -6.26 -8.48 36.49
C ARG A 276 -4.89 -8.53 35.85
N ILE A 277 -4.46 -7.41 35.30
CA ILE A 277 -3.15 -7.27 34.65
C ILE A 277 -2.40 -6.07 35.23
N LYS A 278 -1.09 -6.09 35.06
CA LYS A 278 -0.19 -4.94 35.25
C LYS A 278 0.67 -4.77 34.02
N THR A 279 1.28 -3.59 33.92
CA THR A 279 2.19 -3.24 32.83
C THR A 279 3.53 -2.84 33.42
N ARG A 280 4.61 -3.55 33.07
CA ARG A 280 5.97 -3.22 33.50
C ARG A 280 6.84 -3.04 32.27
N GLY A 281 7.31 -1.82 32.01
CA GLY A 281 8.16 -1.56 30.82
C GLY A 281 7.47 -1.77 29.46
N GLY A 282 6.15 -1.95 29.43
CA GLY A 282 5.40 -2.28 28.19
C GLY A 282 4.93 -3.74 28.13
N ASP A 283 5.42 -4.59 29.04
CA ASP A 283 5.09 -6.02 29.12
C ASP A 283 3.69 -6.25 29.70
N LEU A 284 3.08 -7.38 29.33
CA LEU A 284 1.85 -7.88 29.93
C LEU A 284 2.17 -8.76 31.16
N GLU A 285 1.84 -8.28 32.35
CA GLU A 285 1.95 -9.06 33.59
C GLU A 285 0.56 -9.52 34.04
N VAL A 286 0.28 -10.83 33.95
CA VAL A 286 -1.02 -11.40 34.32
C VAL A 286 -1.03 -11.70 35.82
N MET A 287 -1.85 -10.97 36.57
CA MET A 287 -1.96 -11.10 38.03
C MET A 287 -3.03 -12.13 38.43
N SER A 288 -4.13 -12.21 37.68
CA SER A 288 -5.16 -13.24 37.87
C SER A 288 -6.09 -13.31 36.65
N TYR A 289 -6.48 -14.53 36.29
CA TYR A 289 -7.45 -14.78 35.22
C TYR A 289 -8.89 -14.46 35.66
N PRO A 290 -9.77 -14.07 34.74
CA PRO A 290 -11.17 -13.81 35.04
C PRO A 290 -11.89 -15.09 35.47
N ARG A 291 -12.94 -14.95 36.29
CA ARG A 291 -13.79 -16.08 36.71
C ARG A 291 -14.71 -16.59 35.58
N THR A 292 -14.99 -15.73 34.60
CA THR A 292 -15.89 -15.99 33.48
C THR A 292 -15.34 -15.35 32.22
N GLY A 293 -15.41 -16.07 31.10
CA GLY A 293 -14.84 -15.62 29.83
C GLY A 293 -13.32 -15.65 29.80
N ASN A 294 -12.76 -15.14 28.73
CA ASN A 294 -11.32 -15.16 28.44
C ASN A 294 -10.61 -13.94 29.03
N LEU A 295 -9.31 -14.06 29.29
CA LEU A 295 -8.49 -12.89 29.61
C LEU A 295 -8.58 -11.92 28.43
N GLU A 296 -8.91 -10.65 28.68
CA GLU A 296 -8.93 -9.62 27.64
C GLU A 296 -8.06 -8.43 28.03
N PHE A 297 -7.34 -7.88 27.06
CA PHE A 297 -6.53 -6.68 27.23
C PHE A 297 -6.39 -5.91 25.92
N ILE A 298 -5.93 -4.67 26.03
CA ILE A 298 -5.75 -3.77 24.88
C ILE A 298 -4.27 -3.41 24.76
N ALA A 299 -3.74 -3.49 23.54
CA ALA A 299 -2.45 -2.89 23.19
C ALA A 299 -2.67 -1.69 22.26
N LEU A 300 -2.12 -0.55 22.63
CA LEU A 300 -2.02 0.62 21.76
C LEU A 300 -0.84 0.46 20.81
N VAL A 301 -1.01 0.85 19.55
CA VAL A 301 0.05 0.80 18.54
C VAL A 301 0.08 2.11 17.75
N ASN A 302 1.27 2.64 17.49
CA ASN A 302 1.42 3.74 16.54
C ASN A 302 1.58 3.19 15.12
N MET A 303 0.50 3.26 14.34
CA MET A 303 0.48 2.85 12.94
C MET A 303 0.37 4.05 11.97
N GLU A 304 0.61 5.28 12.44
CA GLU A 304 0.49 6.48 11.58
C GLU A 304 1.34 6.40 10.32
N LYS A 305 2.55 5.84 10.44
CA LYS A 305 3.50 5.74 9.33
C LYS A 305 3.24 4.56 8.41
N LEU A 306 2.21 3.75 8.65
CA LEU A 306 1.85 2.68 7.73
C LEU A 306 1.08 3.29 6.56
N PRO A 307 1.55 3.15 5.31
CA PRO A 307 0.84 3.64 4.13
C PRO A 307 -0.32 2.70 3.75
N VAL A 308 -0.99 2.08 4.71
CA VAL A 308 -2.06 1.10 4.47
C VAL A 308 -3.40 1.72 4.82
N SER A 309 -4.45 1.40 4.08
CA SER A 309 -5.77 2.00 4.29
C SER A 309 -6.32 1.69 5.68
N GLN A 310 -7.10 2.63 6.22
CA GLN A 310 -7.73 2.47 7.52
C GLN A 310 -8.65 1.25 7.57
N SER A 311 -9.39 0.96 6.49
CA SER A 311 -10.25 -0.21 6.40
C SER A 311 -9.46 -1.52 6.51
N TYR A 312 -8.28 -1.59 5.90
CA TYR A 312 -7.41 -2.76 5.97
C TYR A 312 -6.79 -2.95 7.36
N ILE A 313 -6.34 -1.85 8.00
CA ILE A 313 -5.79 -1.90 9.37
C ILE A 313 -6.87 -2.32 10.38
N LEU A 314 -8.12 -1.89 10.20
CA LEU A 314 -9.19 -2.21 11.16
C LEU A 314 -9.73 -3.64 11.01
N ASP A 315 -9.40 -4.33 9.94
CA ASP A 315 -9.84 -5.69 9.69
C ASP A 315 -8.91 -6.70 10.39
N GLY A 316 -9.42 -7.33 11.45
CA GLY A 316 -8.70 -8.34 12.23
C GLY A 316 -8.27 -9.55 11.42
N GLU A 317 -8.97 -9.87 10.31
CA GLU A 317 -8.60 -10.98 9.43
C GLU A 317 -7.26 -10.74 8.72
N ASN A 318 -6.82 -9.49 8.57
CA ASN A 318 -5.52 -9.17 7.98
C ASN A 318 -4.33 -9.42 8.94
N TYR A 319 -4.59 -9.78 10.19
CA TYR A 319 -3.57 -10.06 11.17
C TYR A 319 -3.29 -11.56 11.28
N LYS A 320 -2.07 -11.89 11.72
CA LYS A 320 -1.68 -13.25 12.09
C LYS A 320 -1.04 -13.23 13.46
N LEU A 321 -1.53 -14.11 14.34
CA LEU A 321 -0.90 -14.43 15.61
C LEU A 321 -0.05 -15.70 15.44
N SER A 322 1.08 -15.78 16.14
CA SER A 322 1.91 -16.99 16.16
C SER A 322 1.45 -17.99 17.22
N ASN A 323 0.68 -17.53 18.21
CA ASN A 323 0.32 -18.27 19.42
C ASN A 323 -1.17 -18.62 19.38
N PRO A 324 -1.56 -19.92 19.38
CA PRO A 324 -2.96 -20.35 19.22
C PRO A 324 -3.87 -19.96 20.40
N GLU A 325 -3.30 -19.72 21.58
CA GLU A 325 -4.04 -19.33 22.78
C GLU A 325 -4.53 -17.88 22.74
N PHE A 326 -3.96 -17.04 21.86
CA PHE A 326 -4.39 -15.65 21.70
C PHE A 326 -5.31 -15.46 20.49
N GLY A 327 -6.21 -14.48 20.60
CA GLY A 327 -7.07 -14.02 19.51
C GLY A 327 -7.12 -12.50 19.45
N ILE A 328 -7.43 -11.96 18.27
CA ILE A 328 -7.78 -10.54 18.10
C ILE A 328 -9.31 -10.45 18.05
N ASN A 329 -9.90 -9.83 19.07
CA ASN A 329 -11.34 -9.60 19.12
C ASN A 329 -11.72 -8.45 18.19
N GLU A 330 -10.91 -7.39 18.20
CA GLU A 330 -11.19 -6.19 17.45
C GLU A 330 -9.97 -5.25 17.33
N VAL A 331 -9.90 -4.50 16.23
CA VAL A 331 -8.97 -3.38 16.06
C VAL A 331 -9.77 -2.07 16.04
N GLY A 332 -9.26 -1.04 16.72
CA GLY A 332 -9.94 0.23 16.91
C GLY A 332 -9.01 1.43 16.72
N VAL A 333 -9.61 2.62 16.70
CA VAL A 333 -8.92 3.90 16.49
C VAL A 333 -8.79 4.65 17.80
N VAL A 334 -7.60 5.19 18.08
CA VAL A 334 -7.34 6.06 19.23
C VAL A 334 -7.64 7.52 18.84
N LYS A 335 -8.49 8.19 19.62
CA LYS A 335 -8.82 9.62 19.48
C LYS A 335 -8.74 10.31 20.84
N GLY A 336 -7.60 10.95 21.11
CA GLY A 336 -7.32 11.55 22.40
C GLY A 336 -7.37 10.51 23.51
N LYS A 337 -8.27 10.69 24.48
CA LYS A 337 -8.46 9.76 25.62
C LYS A 337 -9.41 8.59 25.35
N ASN A 338 -9.93 8.48 24.13
CA ASN A 338 -10.93 7.47 23.76
C ASN A 338 -10.36 6.50 22.74
N ILE A 339 -10.78 5.25 22.85
CA ILE A 339 -10.56 4.20 21.86
C ILE A 339 -11.92 3.85 21.28
N LYS A 340 -12.07 3.96 19.96
CA LYS A 340 -13.30 3.62 19.26
C LYS A 340 -13.14 2.26 18.59
N PHE A 341 -13.92 1.31 19.07
CA PHE A 341 -14.15 0.02 18.45
C PHE A 341 -15.50 0.03 17.72
N SER A 342 -15.59 -0.69 16.60
CA SER A 342 -16.81 -0.89 15.82
C SER A 342 -17.89 -1.73 16.53
N LYS A 343 -17.52 -2.83 17.20
CA LYS A 343 -18.40 -3.76 17.91
C LYS A 343 -18.53 -3.41 19.38
N SER A 344 -17.39 -3.16 20.04
CA SER A 344 -17.34 -2.92 21.49
C SER A 344 -17.67 -1.48 21.91
N GLY A 345 -17.85 -0.56 20.95
CA GLY A 345 -18.13 0.85 21.22
C GLY A 345 -16.90 1.63 21.71
N VAL A 346 -17.11 2.64 22.56
CA VAL A 346 -16.04 3.53 23.03
C VAL A 346 -15.50 3.07 24.38
N VAL A 347 -14.19 2.80 24.43
CA VAL A 347 -13.44 2.57 25.68
C VAL A 347 -12.69 3.86 26.03
N LYS A 348 -12.88 4.35 27.25
CA LYS A 348 -12.18 5.54 27.75
C LYS A 348 -10.93 5.11 28.51
N MET A 349 -9.77 5.67 28.16
CA MET A 349 -8.53 5.42 28.89
C MET A 349 -8.59 6.03 30.28
N ASP A 350 -8.12 5.30 31.28
CA ASP A 350 -7.95 5.77 32.64
C ASP A 350 -6.86 6.85 32.73
N PRO A 351 -6.90 7.73 33.74
CA PRO A 351 -5.91 8.81 33.89
C PRO A 351 -4.46 8.33 34.01
N SER A 352 -4.20 7.18 34.65
CA SER A 352 -2.84 6.63 34.75
C SER A 352 -2.28 6.27 33.38
N THR A 353 -3.07 5.59 32.54
CA THR A 353 -2.70 5.30 31.15
C THR A 353 -2.33 6.58 30.39
N LEU A 354 -3.08 7.67 30.55
CA LEU A 354 -2.80 8.95 29.88
C LEU A 354 -1.50 9.61 30.37
N VAL A 355 -1.16 9.44 31.65
CA VAL A 355 0.13 9.89 32.20
C VAL A 355 1.27 9.05 31.63
N ASP A 356 1.09 7.73 31.57
CA ASP A 356 2.11 6.78 31.14
C ASP A 356 2.49 6.92 29.67
N ILE A 357 1.54 7.30 28.80
CA ILE A 357 1.79 7.51 27.35
C ILE A 357 2.04 8.98 27.01
N LYS A 358 2.24 9.85 28.00
CA LYS A 358 2.39 11.29 27.76
C LYS A 358 3.61 11.59 26.89
N GLY A 359 3.39 12.26 25.76
CA GLY A 359 4.43 12.57 24.79
C GLY A 359 4.68 11.48 23.75
N GLU A 360 4.01 10.34 23.90
CA GLU A 360 3.96 9.28 22.90
C GLU A 360 2.67 9.39 22.08
N LYS A 361 2.74 8.95 20.82
CA LYS A 361 1.59 8.93 19.91
C LYS A 361 1.19 7.50 19.65
N TYR A 362 -0.09 7.22 19.82
CA TYR A 362 -0.73 5.96 19.47
C TYR A 362 -1.96 6.26 18.64
N THR A 363 -2.09 5.59 17.48
CA THR A 363 -3.20 5.84 16.53
C THR A 363 -4.23 4.73 16.54
N HIS A 364 -3.82 3.53 16.93
CA HIS A 364 -4.66 2.33 16.90
C HIS A 364 -4.60 1.58 18.23
N ALA A 365 -5.60 0.74 18.44
CA ALA A 365 -5.69 -0.15 19.57
C ALA A 365 -6.13 -1.53 19.09
N ILE A 366 -5.51 -2.58 19.61
CA ILE A 366 -5.89 -3.97 19.32
C ILE A 366 -6.38 -4.59 20.62
N LYS A 367 -7.63 -5.06 20.63
CA LYS A 367 -8.21 -5.80 21.74
C LYS A 367 -7.92 -7.28 21.53
N PHE A 368 -7.09 -7.82 22.41
CA PHE A 368 -6.74 -9.24 22.44
C PHE A 368 -7.61 -10.00 23.43
N SER A 369 -7.81 -11.29 23.15
CA SER A 369 -8.26 -12.29 24.11
C SER A 369 -7.22 -13.38 24.25
N ALA A 370 -7.21 -14.04 25.40
CA ALA A 370 -6.48 -15.28 25.59
C ALA A 370 -7.35 -16.37 26.22
N ASP A 371 -7.35 -17.54 25.60
CA ASP A 371 -8.01 -18.75 26.11
C ASP A 371 -7.06 -19.50 27.05
N GLY A 372 -7.55 -19.79 28.25
CA GLY A 372 -6.75 -20.46 29.27
C GLY A 372 -5.55 -19.65 29.78
N LEU A 373 -4.52 -20.38 30.24
CA LEU A 373 -3.30 -19.81 30.82
C LEU A 373 -2.28 -19.52 29.72
N VAL A 374 -1.76 -18.29 29.68
CA VAL A 374 -0.77 -17.84 28.68
C VAL A 374 0.63 -17.76 29.25
N SER A 375 1.55 -18.61 28.78
CA SER A 375 2.96 -18.63 29.22
C SER A 375 3.95 -18.15 28.16
N GLU A 376 3.49 -17.96 26.92
CA GLU A 376 4.31 -17.50 25.81
C GLU A 376 4.12 -16.02 25.53
N ASN A 377 5.14 -15.39 24.94
CA ASN A 377 5.03 -14.01 24.47
C ASN A 377 3.98 -13.95 23.35
N LEU A 378 3.11 -12.94 23.39
CA LEU A 378 2.17 -12.67 22.31
C LEU A 378 2.95 -12.13 21.11
N ASN A 379 2.92 -12.86 19.99
CA ASN A 379 3.46 -12.38 18.71
C ASN A 379 2.34 -12.17 17.70
N PHE A 380 2.26 -10.97 17.13
CA PHE A 380 1.30 -10.65 16.08
C PHE A 380 1.90 -9.81 14.96
N SER A 381 1.30 -9.89 13.78
CA SER A 381 1.76 -9.19 12.59
C SER A 381 0.59 -8.82 11.68
N LEU A 382 0.61 -7.62 11.09
CA LEU A 382 -0.28 -7.27 9.98
C LEU A 382 0.33 -7.85 8.69
N GLN A 383 -0.42 -8.71 7.99
CA GLN A 383 0.05 -9.39 6.79
C GLN A 383 -0.09 -8.50 5.55
N LYS A 384 0.74 -8.72 4.53
CA LYS A 384 0.62 -8.15 3.18
C LYS A 384 -0.28 -9.04 2.32
N ARG A 385 -1.54 -9.20 2.72
CA ARG A 385 -2.55 -9.96 1.97
C ARG A 385 -3.23 -9.08 0.93
N ILE A 386 -3.70 -9.70 -0.14
CA ILE A 386 -4.64 -9.07 -1.06
C ILE A 386 -5.89 -8.64 -0.25
N PRO A 387 -6.31 -7.37 -0.30
CA PRO A 387 -7.50 -6.92 0.42
C PRO A 387 -8.75 -7.66 -0.05
N HIS A 388 -9.64 -8.00 0.88
CA HIS A 388 -10.86 -8.77 0.59
C HIS A 388 -11.82 -8.09 -0.41
N TRP A 389 -11.72 -6.76 -0.58
CA TRP A 389 -12.49 -6.06 -1.62
C TRP A 389 -12.09 -6.48 -3.04
N VAL A 390 -10.84 -6.91 -3.26
CA VAL A 390 -10.35 -7.37 -4.58
C VAL A 390 -11.05 -8.66 -4.99
N GLU A 391 -11.24 -9.60 -4.05
CA GLU A 391 -12.01 -10.82 -4.30
C GLU A 391 -13.46 -10.50 -4.67
N LYS A 392 -14.06 -9.50 -4.01
CA LYS A 392 -15.41 -9.01 -4.34
C LYS A 392 -15.48 -8.26 -5.66
N ALA A 393 -14.37 -7.66 -6.10
CA ALA A 393 -14.24 -6.95 -7.36
C ALA A 393 -14.01 -7.89 -8.55
N ASN A 394 -13.51 -9.09 -8.30
CA ASN A 394 -13.19 -10.06 -9.33
C ASN A 394 -14.46 -10.74 -9.87
N SER A 395 -14.49 -10.94 -11.18
CA SER A 395 -15.39 -11.88 -11.83
C SER A 395 -14.61 -12.94 -12.59
N ASP A 396 -15.02 -14.19 -12.46
CA ASP A 396 -14.53 -15.31 -13.28
C ASP A 396 -15.52 -15.66 -14.41
N ASP A 397 -16.68 -15.01 -14.44
CA ASP A 397 -17.74 -15.21 -15.43
C ASP A 397 -18.67 -14.00 -15.46
N ASP A 398 -18.55 -13.17 -16.49
CA ASP A 398 -19.30 -11.93 -16.68
C ASP A 398 -20.45 -12.07 -17.71
N ARG A 399 -20.79 -13.30 -18.10
CA ARG A 399 -21.83 -13.55 -19.13
C ARG A 399 -23.23 -13.14 -18.71
N GLU A 400 -23.50 -12.91 -17.44
CA GLU A 400 -24.82 -12.47 -16.97
C GLU A 400 -24.81 -11.02 -16.47
N ILE A 401 -23.78 -10.23 -16.81
CA ILE A 401 -23.62 -8.85 -16.34
C ILE A 401 -24.81 -7.93 -16.64
N LYS A 402 -25.56 -8.20 -17.71
CA LYS A 402 -26.76 -7.38 -18.03
C LYS A 402 -27.88 -7.57 -17.00
N SER A 403 -28.05 -8.78 -16.48
CA SER A 403 -29.15 -9.17 -15.59
C SER A 403 -28.72 -9.20 -14.11
N ASP A 404 -27.42 -9.29 -13.82
CA ASP A 404 -26.85 -9.31 -12.48
C ASP A 404 -26.25 -7.94 -12.10
N SER A 405 -26.92 -7.24 -11.17
CA SER A 405 -26.46 -5.93 -10.69
C SER A 405 -25.18 -6.01 -9.85
N LEU A 406 -24.88 -7.15 -9.20
CA LEU A 406 -23.62 -7.32 -8.48
C LEU A 406 -22.48 -7.50 -9.48
N GLU A 407 -22.73 -8.23 -10.56
CA GLU A 407 -21.76 -8.44 -11.62
C GLU A 407 -21.34 -7.14 -12.32
N GLN A 408 -22.25 -6.17 -12.45
CA GLN A 408 -21.93 -4.82 -12.95
C GLN A 408 -20.92 -4.08 -12.06
N THR A 409 -20.79 -4.45 -10.79
CA THR A 409 -19.81 -3.86 -9.86
C THR A 409 -18.43 -4.54 -9.89
N LYS A 410 -18.25 -5.51 -10.79
CA LYS A 410 -17.02 -6.31 -10.91
C LYS A 410 -16.30 -6.07 -12.22
N THR A 411 -15.07 -6.59 -12.25
CA THR A 411 -14.18 -6.61 -13.39
C THR A 411 -13.73 -8.03 -13.63
N PHE A 412 -13.94 -8.52 -14.85
CA PHE A 412 -13.51 -9.85 -15.25
C PHE A 412 -12.00 -10.01 -15.07
N SER A 413 -11.59 -11.11 -14.44
CA SER A 413 -10.22 -11.51 -14.09
C SER A 413 -9.40 -10.57 -13.21
N PHE A 414 -9.97 -9.51 -12.64
CA PHE A 414 -9.21 -8.52 -11.87
C PHE A 414 -8.40 -9.13 -10.72
N GLY A 415 -8.93 -10.16 -10.06
CA GLY A 415 -8.25 -10.88 -8.99
C GLY A 415 -6.98 -11.60 -9.46
N HIS A 416 -6.94 -12.10 -10.70
CA HIS A 416 -5.77 -12.75 -11.28
C HIS A 416 -4.65 -11.73 -11.55
N LEU A 417 -4.99 -10.56 -12.10
CA LEU A 417 -4.07 -9.44 -12.26
C LEU A 417 -3.45 -9.05 -10.91
N VAL A 418 -4.29 -8.74 -9.92
CA VAL A 418 -3.83 -8.33 -8.58
C VAL A 418 -3.01 -9.42 -7.89
N SER A 419 -3.34 -10.69 -8.10
CA SER A 419 -2.55 -11.81 -7.58
C SER A 419 -1.14 -11.84 -8.16
N GLY A 420 -0.97 -11.59 -9.46
CA GLY A 420 0.35 -11.49 -10.09
C GLY A 420 1.20 -10.37 -9.47
N ILE A 421 0.61 -9.21 -9.21
CA ILE A 421 1.27 -8.09 -8.52
C ILE A 421 1.68 -8.49 -7.10
N SER A 422 0.74 -9.04 -6.33
CA SER A 422 0.97 -9.42 -4.93
C SER A 422 2.09 -10.45 -4.79
N GLU A 423 2.10 -11.48 -5.63
CA GLU A 423 3.10 -12.55 -5.58
C GLU A 423 4.50 -12.06 -5.98
N ALA A 424 4.60 -11.11 -6.92
CA ALA A 424 5.88 -10.49 -7.26
C ALA A 424 6.50 -9.76 -6.06
N TYR A 425 5.71 -8.95 -5.35
CA TYR A 425 6.17 -8.23 -4.16
C TYR A 425 6.49 -9.14 -2.97
N GLU A 426 5.70 -10.20 -2.75
CA GLU A 426 5.99 -11.20 -1.71
C GLU A 426 7.32 -11.90 -1.99
N GLN A 427 7.56 -12.28 -3.24
CA GLN A 427 8.80 -12.93 -3.66
C GLN A 427 10.01 -12.00 -3.56
N GLN A 428 9.89 -10.73 -3.97
CA GLN A 428 10.98 -9.74 -3.88
C GLN A 428 11.38 -9.43 -2.44
N SER A 429 10.39 -9.27 -1.56
CA SER A 429 10.65 -8.86 -0.18
C SER A 429 11.05 -10.01 0.74
N GLY A 430 10.72 -11.26 0.37
CA GLY A 430 10.88 -12.42 1.26
C GLY A 430 10.07 -12.33 2.55
N SER A 431 9.10 -11.40 2.62
CA SER A 431 8.31 -11.11 3.81
C SER A 431 6.88 -10.72 3.43
N ASN A 432 5.92 -11.48 3.94
CA ASN A 432 4.50 -11.19 3.81
C ASN A 432 3.94 -10.39 4.99
N LYS A 433 4.78 -9.63 5.71
CA LYS A 433 4.38 -8.87 6.90
C LYS A 433 4.69 -7.39 6.72
N TYR A 434 3.72 -6.51 6.96
CA TYR A 434 4.00 -5.09 7.10
C TYR A 434 4.82 -4.82 8.35
N PHE A 435 4.49 -5.47 9.47
CA PHE A 435 5.27 -5.41 10.70
C PHE A 435 5.09 -6.68 11.52
N ASN A 436 5.97 -6.92 12.48
CA ASN A 436 5.84 -7.98 13.48
C ASN A 436 6.15 -7.39 14.87
N ILE A 437 5.23 -7.57 15.82
CA ILE A 437 5.35 -7.07 17.19
C ILE A 437 5.29 -8.25 18.16
N THR A 438 6.15 -8.21 19.17
CA THR A 438 6.16 -9.14 20.30
C THR A 438 5.83 -8.38 21.57
N ILE A 439 4.84 -8.85 22.33
CA ILE A 439 4.51 -8.35 23.66
C ILE A 439 4.94 -9.43 24.66
N PRO A 440 5.93 -9.17 25.52
CA PRO A 440 6.34 -10.12 26.55
C PRO A 440 5.21 -10.39 27.54
N VAL A 441 5.06 -11.66 27.92
CA VAL A 441 4.03 -12.11 28.87
C VAL A 441 4.70 -12.69 30.11
N ILE A 442 4.33 -12.17 31.27
CA ILE A 442 4.86 -12.55 32.58
C ILE A 442 3.70 -13.05 33.44
N GLN A 443 3.87 -14.23 34.04
CA GLN A 443 2.94 -14.79 35.03
C GLN A 443 3.50 -14.60 36.45
N ASN A 444 2.60 -14.31 37.41
CA ASN A 444 2.89 -14.28 38.84
C ASN A 444 2.21 -15.40 39.60
#